data_AF-A0A069P6U9-F1
#
_entry.id   AF-A0A069P6U9-F1
#
_cell.length_a   1.000
_cell.length_b   1.000
_cell.length_c   1.000
_cell.angle_alpha   90.00
_cell.angle_beta   90.00
_cell.angle_gamma   90.00
#
_symmetry.space_group_name_H-M   'P 1'
#
loop_
_entity.id
_entity.type
_entity.pdbx_description
1 polymer ?
#
loop_
_entity_poly.entity_id
_entity_poly.type
_entity_poly.pdbx_seq_one_letter_code
_entity_poly.pdbx_strand_id
1 'polypeptide(L)'
;MLRMARLPATVLDDPNLMISADSVGWLLEESARLSGQEAFGLLLAETRSLANLGMLALVLREEPTLRAAMQSCVRYMRLHNAGVQLRLDDAGDVVLLHMGANMHPPGVWRQTIEQS
;
A
#
# COMPACT_ATOMS: atom_id res chain seq x y z
N MET A 1 -7.47 -15.90 10.77
CA MET A 1 -7.24 -14.73 9.89
C MET A 1 -7.05 -15.15 8.43
N LEU A 2 -5.96 -15.84 8.04
CA LEU A 2 -5.72 -16.22 6.63
C LEU A 2 -6.90 -16.92 5.92
N ARG A 3 -7.45 -17.98 6.55
CA ARG A 3 -8.63 -18.69 6.02
C ARG A 3 -9.86 -17.78 5.88
N MET A 4 -10.06 -16.84 6.80
CA MET A 4 -11.18 -15.90 6.77
C MET A 4 -11.02 -14.87 5.65
N ALA A 5 -9.78 -14.42 5.42
CA ALA A 5 -9.39 -13.55 4.32
C ALA A 5 -9.25 -14.26 2.96
N ARG A 6 -9.53 -15.57 2.90
CA ARG A 6 -9.42 -16.43 1.71
C ARG A 6 -8.01 -16.44 1.11
N LEU A 7 -6.99 -16.36 1.95
CA LEU A 7 -5.58 -16.46 1.54
C LEU A 7 -5.05 -17.88 1.76
N PRO A 8 -4.30 -18.44 0.79
CA PRO A 8 -3.61 -19.72 0.99
C PRO A 8 -2.49 -19.56 2.01
N ALA A 9 -2.12 -20.63 2.71
CA ALA A 9 -1.05 -20.59 3.72
C ALA A 9 0.32 -20.21 3.12
N THR A 10 0.54 -20.53 1.85
CA THR A 10 1.79 -20.25 1.10
C THR A 10 2.16 -18.77 1.04
N VAL A 11 1.22 -17.85 1.30
CA VAL A 11 1.51 -16.40 1.41
C VAL A 11 2.46 -16.06 2.56
N LEU A 12 2.62 -16.97 3.53
CA LEU A 12 3.60 -16.81 4.61
C LEU A 12 5.00 -17.27 4.21
N ASP A 13 5.10 -18.12 3.19
CA ASP A 13 6.37 -18.72 2.76
C ASP A 13 6.99 -17.97 1.57
N ASP A 14 6.15 -17.41 0.69
CA ASP A 14 6.57 -16.64 -0.48
C ASP A 14 6.25 -15.13 -0.32
N PRO A 15 7.23 -14.29 0.01
CA PRO A 15 7.03 -12.84 0.17
C PRO A 15 6.74 -12.11 -1.15
N ASN A 16 6.95 -12.75 -2.31
CA ASN A 16 6.65 -12.18 -3.63
C ASN A 16 5.27 -12.58 -4.14
N LEU A 17 4.55 -13.45 -3.41
CA LEU A 17 3.21 -13.86 -3.81
C LEU A 17 2.24 -12.70 -3.64
N MET A 18 1.79 -12.15 -4.78
CA MET A 18 0.77 -11.10 -4.80
C MET A 18 -0.56 -11.65 -4.30
N ILE A 19 -1.14 -10.97 -3.32
CA ILE A 19 -2.44 -11.29 -2.74
C ILE A 19 -3.49 -10.23 -3.10
N SER A 20 -4.77 -10.60 -2.98
CA SER A 20 -5.87 -9.68 -3.24
C SER A 20 -5.79 -8.45 -2.33
N ALA A 21 -5.91 -7.26 -2.92
CA ALA A 21 -6.00 -6.00 -2.18
C ALA A 21 -7.23 -5.97 -1.25
N ASP A 22 -8.33 -6.59 -1.65
CA ASP A 22 -9.55 -6.70 -0.83
C ASP A 22 -9.31 -7.59 0.40
N SER A 23 -8.56 -8.68 0.23
CA SER A 23 -8.16 -9.54 1.35
C SER A 23 -7.26 -8.78 2.34
N VAL A 24 -6.38 -7.92 1.85
CA VAL A 24 -5.53 -7.06 2.70
C VAL A 24 -6.38 -6.02 3.44
N GLY A 25 -7.26 -5.29 2.74
CA GLY A 25 -8.18 -4.33 3.37
C GLY A 25 -9.03 -4.98 4.46
N TRP A 26 -9.61 -6.14 4.17
CA TRP A 26 -10.37 -6.92 5.15
C TRP A 26 -9.51 -7.34 6.35
N LEU A 27 -8.28 -7.80 6.13
CA LEU A 27 -7.37 -8.19 7.21
C LEU A 27 -7.05 -6.99 8.12
N LEU A 28 -6.82 -5.81 7.55
CA LEU A 28 -6.51 -4.62 8.34
C LEU A 28 -7.70 -4.21 9.22
N GLU A 29 -8.92 -4.17 8.66
CA GLU A 29 -10.13 -3.85 9.41
C GLU A 29 -10.41 -4.89 10.51
N GLU A 30 -10.32 -6.17 10.20
CA GLU A 30 -10.55 -7.22 11.18
C GLU A 30 -9.48 -7.23 12.27
N SER A 31 -8.23 -6.88 11.92
CA SER A 31 -7.15 -6.74 12.90
C SER A 31 -7.41 -5.58 13.85
N ALA A 32 -7.84 -4.42 13.34
CA ALA A 32 -8.25 -3.28 14.17
C ALA A 32 -9.40 -3.67 15.11
N ARG A 33 -10.43 -4.34 14.57
CA ARG A 33 -11.61 -4.78 15.32
C ARG A 33 -11.25 -5.78 16.42
N LEU A 34 -10.45 -6.80 16.12
CA LEU A 34 -10.08 -7.84 17.08
C LEU A 34 -9.08 -7.37 18.13
N SER A 35 -8.17 -6.47 17.76
CA SER A 35 -7.20 -5.88 18.70
C SER A 35 -7.80 -4.76 19.55
N GLY A 36 -8.94 -4.21 19.14
CA GLY A 36 -9.52 -3.00 19.74
C GLY A 36 -8.70 -1.74 19.45
N GLN A 37 -7.77 -1.78 18.49
CA GLN A 37 -6.87 -0.68 18.18
C GLN A 37 -7.35 0.07 16.94
N GLU A 38 -7.86 1.28 17.14
CA GLU A 38 -8.50 2.04 16.06
C GLU A 38 -7.52 2.57 15.03
N ALA A 39 -6.28 2.82 15.44
CA ALA A 39 -5.17 3.29 14.59
C ALA A 39 -4.26 2.15 14.11
N PHE A 40 -4.79 0.93 13.97
CA PHE A 40 -3.99 -0.25 13.65
C PHE A 40 -3.23 -0.09 12.33
N GLY A 41 -3.88 0.44 11.30
CA GLY A 41 -3.31 0.70 9.98
C GLY A 41 -2.18 1.72 10.01
N LEU A 42 -2.39 2.82 10.75
CA LEU A 42 -1.39 3.87 10.96
C LEU A 42 -0.18 3.34 11.73
N LEU A 43 -0.39 2.65 12.85
CA LEU A 43 0.69 2.04 13.63
C LEU A 43 1.44 0.98 12.82
N LEU A 44 0.74 0.19 12.01
CA LEU A 44 1.39 -0.74 11.08
C LEU A 44 2.22 0.01 10.04
N ALA A 45 1.74 1.13 9.53
CA ALA A 45 2.46 1.95 8.56
C ALA A 45 3.76 2.54 9.14
N GLU A 46 3.79 2.90 10.43
CA GLU A 46 5.01 3.36 11.12
C GLU A 46 6.12 2.29 11.18
N THR A 47 5.75 1.01 11.17
CA THR A 47 6.73 -0.10 11.12
C THR A 47 7.30 -0.35 9.72
N ARG A 48 6.72 0.27 8.68
CA ARG A 48 7.17 0.10 7.30
C ARG A 48 8.30 1.07 6.99
N SER A 49 9.26 0.59 6.24
CA SER A 49 10.36 1.35 5.66
C SER A 49 10.25 1.35 4.14
N LEU A 50 11.04 2.20 3.48
CA LEU A 50 11.15 2.17 2.03
C LEU A 50 11.56 0.77 1.52
N ALA A 51 12.33 -0.01 2.30
CA ALA A 51 12.75 -1.36 1.93
C ALA A 51 11.58 -2.34 1.79
N ASN A 52 10.42 -2.05 2.39
CA ASN A 52 9.21 -2.85 2.18
C ASN A 52 8.68 -2.79 0.74
N LEU A 53 9.10 -1.79 -0.06
CA LEU A 53 8.79 -1.75 -1.50
C LEU A 53 9.66 -2.72 -2.33
N GLY A 54 10.59 -3.45 -1.71
CA GLY A 54 11.44 -4.43 -2.39
C GLY A 54 12.24 -3.82 -3.55
N MET A 55 12.19 -4.42 -4.73
CA MET A 55 12.92 -3.93 -5.91
C MET A 55 12.51 -2.51 -6.33
N LEU A 56 11.26 -2.10 -6.07
CA LEU A 56 10.84 -0.73 -6.34
C LEU A 56 11.64 0.26 -5.49
N ALA A 57 11.96 -0.08 -4.24
CA ALA A 57 12.81 0.76 -3.38
C ALA A 57 14.19 1.04 -4.00
N LEU A 58 14.76 0.05 -4.70
CA LEU A 58 16.05 0.18 -5.36
C LEU A 58 15.94 1.13 -6.55
N VAL A 59 14.94 0.93 -7.43
CA VAL A 59 14.70 1.84 -8.56
C VAL A 59 14.55 3.28 -8.07
N LEU A 60 13.73 3.52 -7.05
CA LEU A 60 13.50 4.86 -6.51
C LEU A 60 14.76 5.52 -5.95
N ARG A 61 15.69 4.74 -5.37
CA ARG A 61 16.95 5.25 -4.80
C ARG A 61 17.98 5.62 -5.86
N GLU A 62 17.96 4.95 -7.00
CA GLU A 62 18.89 5.19 -8.11
C GLU A 62 18.45 6.34 -9.02
N GLU A 63 17.25 6.87 -8.84
CA GLU A 63 16.74 7.99 -9.65
C GLU A 63 17.49 9.30 -9.33
N PRO A 64 17.82 10.11 -10.35
CA PRO A 64 18.70 11.27 -10.19
C PRO A 64 18.05 12.44 -9.45
N THR A 65 16.71 12.43 -9.31
CA THR A 65 15.96 13.48 -8.62
C THR A 65 14.72 12.90 -7.94
N LEU A 66 14.22 13.58 -6.91
CA LEU A 66 12.95 13.22 -6.26
C LEU A 66 11.78 13.16 -7.27
N ARG A 67 11.73 14.09 -8.24
CA ARG A 67 10.70 14.08 -9.28
C ARG A 67 10.77 12.81 -10.13
N ALA A 68 11.97 12.41 -10.56
CA ALA A 68 12.17 11.18 -11.32
C ALA A 68 11.80 9.94 -10.50
N ALA A 69 12.18 9.90 -9.21
CA ALA A 69 11.74 8.87 -8.27
C ALA A 69 10.21 8.80 -8.17
N MET A 70 9.52 9.92 -7.99
CA MET A 70 8.06 9.94 -7.92
C MET A 70 7.41 9.47 -9.23
N GLN A 71 7.95 9.85 -10.38
CA GLN A 71 7.48 9.37 -11.69
C GLN A 71 7.65 7.85 -11.85
N SER A 72 8.79 7.30 -11.43
CA SER A 72 9.02 5.85 -11.40
C SER A 72 8.11 5.15 -10.39
N CYS A 73 7.83 5.77 -9.25
CA CYS A 73 6.85 5.28 -8.27
C CYS A 73 5.46 5.17 -8.90
N VAL A 74 4.96 6.23 -9.56
CA VAL A 74 3.68 6.20 -10.28
C VAL A 74 3.66 5.10 -11.35
N ARG A 75 4.75 4.94 -12.10
CA ARG A 75 4.85 3.96 -13.19
C ARG A 75 4.85 2.51 -12.71
N TYR A 76 5.56 2.22 -11.61
CA TYR A 76 5.85 0.85 -11.20
C TYR A 76 5.13 0.40 -9.92
N MET A 77 4.44 1.28 -9.19
CA MET A 77 3.74 0.93 -7.95
C MET A 77 2.77 -0.25 -8.13
N ARG A 78 2.04 -0.33 -9.26
CA ARG A 78 1.12 -1.44 -9.52
C ARG A 78 1.77 -2.82 -9.56
N LEU A 79 3.06 -2.91 -9.90
CA LEU A 79 3.81 -4.18 -9.89
C LEU A 79 4.12 -4.64 -8.47
N HIS A 80 4.20 -3.70 -7.52
CA HIS A 80 4.40 -3.98 -6.11
C HIS A 80 3.08 -4.12 -5.34
N ASN A 81 2.08 -3.29 -5.67
CA ASN A 81 0.79 -3.24 -5.01
C ASN A 81 -0.31 -2.83 -6.01
N ALA A 82 -1.07 -3.80 -6.49
CA ALA A 82 -2.19 -3.57 -7.42
C ALA A 82 -3.41 -2.88 -6.78
N GLY A 83 -3.44 -2.79 -5.45
CA GLY A 83 -4.47 -2.09 -4.67
C GLY A 83 -4.24 -0.58 -4.55
N VAL A 84 -3.07 -0.07 -4.97
CA VAL A 84 -2.74 1.37 -4.90
C VAL A 84 -2.72 1.98 -6.30
N GLN A 85 -3.36 3.13 -6.43
CA GLN A 85 -3.31 3.98 -7.62
C GLN A 85 -2.61 5.29 -7.25
N LEU A 86 -1.59 5.64 -8.02
CA LEU A 86 -0.87 6.90 -7.87
C LEU A 86 -0.96 7.72 -9.14
N ARG A 87 -1.05 9.04 -8.99
CA ARG A 87 -0.96 10.00 -10.10
C ARG A 87 -0.26 11.26 -9.63
N LEU A 88 0.59 11.82 -10.48
CA LEU A 88 1.28 13.08 -10.23
C LEU A 88 0.71 14.15 -11.16
N ASP A 89 0.35 15.28 -10.57
CA ASP A 89 -0.08 16.46 -11.28
C ASP A 89 0.84 17.64 -10.96
N ASP A 90 1.30 18.33 -11.99
CA ASP A 90 1.99 19.60 -11.82
C ASP A 90 0.96 20.71 -11.53
N ALA A 91 1.16 21.42 -10.42
CA ALA A 91 0.28 22.50 -9.96
C ALA A 91 1.12 23.75 -9.64
N GLY A 92 1.70 24.33 -10.69
CA GLY A 92 2.57 25.51 -10.55
C GLY A 92 3.93 25.16 -9.95
N ASP A 93 4.23 25.72 -8.79
CA ASP A 93 5.47 25.49 -8.03
C ASP A 93 5.43 24.23 -7.17
N VAL A 94 4.27 23.59 -7.05
CA VAL A 94 4.09 22.33 -6.32
C VAL A 94 3.70 21.18 -7.26
N VAL A 95 3.90 19.95 -6.77
CA VAL A 95 3.42 18.73 -7.41
C VAL A 95 2.45 18.05 -6.46
N LEU A 96 1.26 17.71 -6.97
CA LEU A 96 0.25 16.98 -6.22
C LEU A 96 0.40 15.48 -6.49
N LEU A 97 0.61 14.70 -5.43
CA LEU A 97 0.50 13.26 -5.47
C LEU A 97 -0.93 12.85 -5.09
N HIS A 98 -1.67 12.34 -6.06
CA HIS A 98 -2.97 11.72 -5.82
C HIS A 98 -2.76 10.25 -5.50
N MET A 99 -3.32 9.81 -4.38
CA MET A 99 -3.36 8.41 -3.97
C MET A 99 -4.80 7.93 -3.93
N GLY A 100 -5.05 6.78 -4.55
CA GLY A 100 -6.33 6.08 -4.51
C GLY A 100 -6.13 4.61 -4.18
N ALA A 101 -7.18 3.98 -3.66
CA ALA A 101 -7.23 2.54 -3.44
C ALA A 101 -8.14 1.88 -4.48
N ASN A 102 -7.69 0.77 -5.06
CA ASN A 102 -8.46 -0.06 -5.98
C ASN A 102 -9.01 -1.30 -5.23
N MET A 103 -9.98 -1.08 -4.34
CA MET A 103 -10.54 -2.13 -3.49
C MET A 103 -12.07 -2.18 -3.61
N HIS A 104 -12.64 -3.38 -3.49
CA HIS A 104 -14.08 -3.66 -3.63
C HIS A 104 -14.69 -4.31 -2.37
N PRO A 105 -15.91 -3.90 -1.95
CA PRO A 105 -16.68 -2.78 -2.48
C PRO A 105 -16.00 -1.42 -2.20
N PRO A 106 -16.26 -0.40 -3.03
CA PRO A 106 -15.80 0.95 -2.75
C PRO A 106 -16.41 1.44 -1.42
N GLY A 107 -15.57 1.62 -0.40
CA GLY A 107 -16.00 1.88 0.97
C GLY A 107 -14.81 2.15 1.90
N VAL A 108 -15.12 2.58 3.13
CA VAL A 108 -14.14 3.06 4.12
C VAL A 108 -13.34 1.88 4.68
N TRP A 109 -12.33 1.43 3.92
CA TRP A 109 -11.20 0.70 4.48
C TRP A 109 -10.35 1.70 5.26
N ARG A 110 -10.87 2.14 6.41
CA ARG A 110 -10.24 3.15 7.27
C ARG A 110 -8.78 2.83 7.47
N GLN A 111 -8.48 1.58 7.83
CA GLN A 111 -7.12 1.09 8.12
C GLN A 111 -6.18 1.11 6.90
N THR A 112 -6.71 1.24 5.68
CA THR A 112 -5.92 1.32 4.44
C THR A 112 -5.49 2.75 4.12
N ILE A 113 -6.27 3.76 4.54
CA ILE A 113 -6.10 5.17 4.15
C ILE A 113 -5.94 6.12 5.35
N GLU A 114 -5.58 5.62 6.54
CA GLU A 114 -5.48 6.46 7.73
C GLU A 114 -4.55 7.66 7.51
N GLN A 115 -5.11 8.85 7.72
CA GLN A 115 -4.40 10.12 7.78
C GLN A 115 -4.63 10.69 9.18
N SER A 116 -3.56 11.13 9.83
CA SER A 116 -3.54 11.69 11.19
C SER A 116 -4.31 13.00 11.31
#